data_AF-A0A7S4IK90-F1
#
_entry.id   AF-A0A7S4IK90-F1
#
_cell.length_a   1.000
_cell.length_b   1.000
_cell.length_c   1.000
_cell.angle_alpha   90.00
_cell.angle_beta   90.00
_cell.angle_gamma   90.00
#
_symmetry.space_group_name_H-M   'P 1'
#
loop_
_entity.id
_entity.type
_entity.pdbx_description
1 polymer ?
#
loop_
_entity_poly.entity_id
_entity_poly.type
_entity_poly.pdbx_seq_one_letter_code
_entity_poly.pdbx_strand_id
1 'polypeptide(L)'
;EEAKISDWIVTAVSRRRELSEIEKEMDSSATIQWINVATCCTTKLKSGTVYCSLPLPMKTGYPVHINGNFALSSNRRHLWEQSEGEQSGPAAFKSRWNQELAVLVARAYFDLLERLKSTISDPDDLYQYWPCSKQSHFFQQHTIPS
;
A
#
# COMPACT_ATOMS: atom_id res chain seq x y z
N GLU A 1 -3.87 -20.45 29.67
CA GLU A 1 -4.61 -19.98 28.48
C GLU A 1 -3.58 -19.76 27.38
N GLU A 2 -3.45 -20.71 26.45
CA GLU A 2 -2.49 -20.58 25.35
C GLU A 2 -3.01 -19.52 24.37
N ALA A 3 -2.21 -18.48 24.14
CA ALA A 3 -2.51 -17.47 23.16
C ALA A 3 -2.60 -18.15 21.78
N LYS A 4 -3.82 -18.19 21.21
CA LYS A 4 -4.05 -18.69 19.86
C LYS A 4 -3.19 -17.86 18.92
N ILE A 5 -2.17 -18.47 18.31
CA ILE A 5 -1.33 -17.81 17.30
C ILE A 5 -2.29 -17.29 16.23
N SER A 6 -2.23 -15.98 15.96
CA SER A 6 -3.04 -15.38 14.91
C SER A 6 -2.40 -15.70 13.57
N ASP A 7 -3.17 -16.34 12.67
CA ASP A 7 -2.70 -16.66 11.33
C ASP A 7 -2.72 -15.41 10.46
N TRP A 8 -1.63 -14.64 10.57
CA TRP A 8 -1.35 -13.50 9.71
C TRP A 8 -0.89 -13.98 8.35
N ILE A 9 -1.58 -13.54 7.30
CA ILE A 9 -1.13 -13.69 5.92
C ILE A 9 -0.50 -12.37 5.50
N VAL A 10 0.72 -12.48 4.98
CA VAL A 10 1.48 -11.35 4.45
C VAL A 10 1.91 -11.67 3.02
N THR A 11 1.76 -10.70 2.13
CA THR A 11 2.34 -10.72 0.79
C THR A 11 3.29 -9.56 0.63
N ALA A 12 4.39 -9.80 -0.08
CA ALA A 12 5.44 -8.83 -0.33
C ALA A 12 5.68 -8.75 -1.83
N VAL A 13 5.67 -7.53 -2.37
CA VAL A 13 5.97 -7.25 -3.77
C VAL A 13 7.07 -6.22 -3.80
N SER A 14 8.09 -6.43 -4.63
CA SER A 14 9.12 -5.44 -4.89
C SER A 14 9.41 -5.32 -6.37
N ARG A 15 9.89 -4.14 -6.76
CA ARG A 15 10.28 -3.82 -8.13
C ARG A 15 11.55 -3.00 -8.10
N ARG A 16 12.58 -3.49 -8.79
CA ARG A 16 13.77 -2.70 -9.09
C ARG A 16 13.46 -1.76 -10.25
N ARG A 17 13.88 -0.51 -10.13
CA ARG A 17 13.79 0.49 -11.19
C ARG A 17 15.19 0.87 -11.66
N GLU A 18 15.30 1.14 -12.95
CA GLU A 18 16.41 1.92 -13.47
C GLU A 18 16.03 3.40 -13.31
N LEU A 19 16.88 4.15 -12.62
CA LEU A 19 16.68 5.58 -12.41
C LEU A 19 17.31 6.34 -13.58
N SER A 20 16.59 7.34 -14.09
CA SER A 20 17.21 8.33 -14.97
C SER A 20 18.26 9.14 -14.22
N GLU A 21 19.20 9.78 -14.93
CA GLU A 21 20.23 10.62 -14.28
C GLU A 21 19.63 11.71 -13.38
N ILE A 22 18.52 12.31 -13.82
CA ILE A 22 17.77 13.31 -13.05
C ILE A 22 17.21 12.71 -11.76
N GLU A 23 16.67 11.49 -11.80
CA GLU A 23 16.13 10.83 -10.60
C GLU A 23 17.25 10.38 -9.65
N LYS A 24 18.40 9.94 -10.18
CA LYS A 24 19.58 9.63 -9.36
C LYS A 24 20.09 10.84 -8.61
N GLU A 25 20.07 12.01 -9.24
CA GLU A 25 20.44 13.27 -8.60
C GLU A 25 19.47 13.65 -7.47
N MET A 26 18.18 13.35 -7.63
CA MET A 26 17.16 13.63 -6.61
C MET A 26 17.21 12.66 -5.42
N ASP A 27 17.22 11.35 -5.70
CA ASP A 27 17.27 10.29 -4.70
C ASP A 27 17.91 9.03 -5.29
N SER A 28 19.22 8.94 -5.16
CA SER A 28 20.01 7.78 -5.60
C SER A 28 19.66 6.48 -4.85
N SER A 29 18.97 6.57 -3.72
CA SER A 29 18.56 5.41 -2.92
C SER A 29 17.22 4.81 -3.37
N ALA A 30 16.42 5.56 -4.15
CA ALA A 30 15.09 5.17 -4.64
C ALA A 30 15.11 4.12 -5.77
N THR A 31 16.04 3.16 -5.71
CA THR A 31 16.22 2.13 -6.75
C THR A 31 15.28 0.94 -6.62
N ILE A 32 14.66 0.76 -5.45
CA ILE A 32 13.76 -0.35 -5.15
C ILE A 32 12.46 0.18 -4.55
N GLN A 33 11.36 -0.20 -5.19
CA GLN A 33 10.03 -0.05 -4.63
C GLN A 33 9.63 -1.34 -3.92
N TRP A 34 9.02 -1.24 -2.74
CA TRP A 34 8.50 -2.40 -2.04
C TRP A 34 7.19 -2.09 -1.33
N ILE A 35 6.32 -3.10 -1.30
CA ILE A 35 5.04 -3.09 -0.61
C ILE A 35 4.86 -4.42 0.12
N ASN A 36 4.34 -4.35 1.34
CA ASN A 36 3.81 -5.48 2.07
C ASN A 36 2.32 -5.23 2.36
N VAL A 37 1.49 -6.25 2.14
CA VAL A 37 0.06 -6.22 2.51
C VAL A 37 -0.17 -7.35 3.50
N ALA A 38 -0.86 -7.05 4.60
CA ALA A 38 -1.06 -8.00 5.69
C ALA A 38 -2.51 -8.00 6.17
N THR A 39 -3.03 -9.20 6.47
CA THR A 39 -4.32 -9.36 7.15
C THR A 39 -4.30 -10.57 8.07
N CYS A 40 -5.23 -10.59 9.02
CA CYS A 40 -5.40 -11.69 9.96
C CYS A 40 -6.63 -12.52 9.55
N CYS A 41 -6.45 -13.84 9.47
CA CYS A 41 -7.53 -14.77 9.13
C CYS A 41 -8.50 -14.98 10.31
N THR A 42 -8.00 -14.83 11.54
CA THR A 42 -8.80 -15.05 12.76
C THR A 42 -9.49 -13.78 13.23
N THR A 43 -8.85 -12.62 13.07
CA THR A 43 -9.39 -11.31 13.48
C THR A 43 -9.55 -10.41 12.26
N LYS A 44 -10.77 -10.39 11.73
CA LYS A 44 -11.10 -9.60 10.53
C LYS A 44 -11.02 -8.10 10.82
N LEU A 45 -10.29 -7.38 9.99
CA LEU A 45 -10.15 -5.93 10.09
C LEU A 45 -11.31 -5.24 9.40
N LYS A 46 -11.94 -4.27 10.07
CA LYS A 46 -12.91 -3.36 9.41
C LYS A 46 -12.19 -2.35 8.49
N SER A 47 -11.04 -1.87 8.94
CA SER A 47 -10.12 -1.06 8.15
C SER A 47 -8.72 -1.18 8.73
N GLY A 48 -7.75 -1.51 7.88
CA GLY A 48 -6.34 -1.48 8.24
C GLY A 48 -5.76 -0.08 8.21
N THR A 49 -4.44 -0.06 8.42
CA THR A 49 -3.62 1.14 8.59
C THR A 49 -2.50 1.12 7.55
N VAL A 50 -2.11 2.29 7.06
CA VAL A 50 -0.92 2.44 6.20
C VAL A 50 0.30 2.68 7.07
N TYR A 51 1.42 2.06 6.71
CA TYR A 51 2.72 2.20 7.35
C TYR A 51 3.75 2.66 6.32
N CYS A 52 4.69 3.47 6.78
CA CYS A 52 5.94 3.77 6.09
C CYS A 52 7.05 3.76 7.14
N SER A 53 7.54 2.56 7.46
CA SER A 53 8.35 2.22 8.65
C SER A 53 7.61 2.39 9.99
N LEU A 54 6.78 3.43 10.13
CA LEU A 54 5.91 3.70 11.28
C LEU A 54 4.45 3.82 10.83
N PRO A 55 3.47 3.57 11.74
CA PRO A 55 2.06 3.75 11.44
C PRO A 55 1.75 5.21 11.10
N LEU A 56 1.12 5.43 9.95
CA LEU A 56 0.57 6.72 9.58
C LEU A 56 -0.83 6.87 10.18
N PRO A 57 -1.29 8.09 10.54
CA PRO A 57 -2.63 8.36 11.03
C PRO A 57 -3.69 8.29 9.91
N MET A 58 -3.58 7.30 9.02
CA MET A 58 -4.46 7.10 7.87
C MET A 58 -4.97 5.66 7.83
N LYS A 59 -6.22 5.52 7.42
CA LYS A 59 -6.89 4.23 7.28
C LYS A 59 -6.97 3.84 5.82
N THR A 60 -6.80 2.56 5.54
CA THR A 60 -6.81 2.03 4.17
C THR A 60 -8.23 2.02 3.57
N GLY A 61 -9.25 1.90 4.43
CA GLY A 61 -10.62 1.61 4.01
C GLY A 61 -10.81 0.15 3.57
N TYR A 62 -9.78 -0.70 3.77
CA TYR A 62 -9.77 -2.11 3.40
C TYR A 62 -9.45 -2.99 4.60
N PRO A 63 -9.83 -4.27 4.59
CA PRO A 63 -9.52 -5.24 5.65
C PRO A 63 -8.04 -5.68 5.66
N VAL A 64 -7.11 -4.79 5.26
CA VAL A 64 -5.67 -5.07 5.18
C VAL A 64 -4.85 -3.88 5.67
N HIS A 65 -3.75 -4.19 6.34
CA HIS A 65 -2.66 -3.25 6.57
C HIS A 65 -1.75 -3.19 5.34
N ILE A 66 -1.19 -2.02 5.07
CA ILE A 66 -0.29 -1.79 3.94
C ILE A 66 0.97 -1.14 4.48
N ASN A 67 2.14 -1.68 4.20
CA ASN A 67 3.43 -1.07 4.52
C ASN A 67 4.26 -0.90 3.25
N GLY A 68 4.89 0.25 3.08
CA GLY A 68 5.67 0.55 1.89
C GLY A 68 6.62 1.70 2.09
N ASN A 69 7.60 1.84 1.21
CA ASN A 69 8.48 3.01 1.19
C ASN A 69 7.83 4.22 0.50
N PHE A 70 6.66 4.64 0.98
CA PHE A 70 5.94 5.78 0.43
C PHE A 70 6.69 7.09 0.61
N ALA A 71 6.55 7.99 -0.37
CA ALA A 71 6.91 9.39 -0.19
C ALA A 71 5.87 10.05 0.73
N LEU A 72 6.34 10.75 1.76
CA LEU A 72 5.48 11.38 2.77
C LEU A 72 5.52 12.91 2.67
N SER A 73 4.50 13.55 3.22
CA SER A 73 4.49 14.99 3.52
C SER A 73 5.64 15.36 4.47
N SER A 74 5.96 16.66 4.54
CA SER A 74 7.04 17.18 5.43
C SER A 74 6.83 16.81 6.90
N ASN A 75 5.57 16.84 7.38
CA ASN A 75 5.21 16.42 8.74
C ASN A 75 5.10 14.89 8.90
N ARG A 76 5.31 14.11 7.83
CA ARG A 76 5.31 12.64 7.82
C ARG A 76 4.02 12.01 8.34
N ARG A 77 2.88 12.72 8.24
CA ARG A 77 1.57 12.23 8.68
C ARG A 77 0.67 11.79 7.53
N HIS A 78 0.99 12.18 6.30
CA HIS A 78 0.23 11.83 5.12
C HIS A 78 1.18 11.42 4.00
N LEU A 79 0.63 10.77 2.98
CA LEU A 79 1.35 10.54 1.74
C LEU A 79 1.62 11.89 1.06
N TRP A 80 2.67 11.94 0.25
CA TRP A 80 2.95 13.09 -0.58
C TRP A 80 1.83 13.29 -1.60
N GLU A 81 1.25 14.49 -1.61
CA GLU A 81 0.30 14.98 -2.59
C GLU A 81 0.95 16.12 -3.37
N GLN A 82 0.82 16.11 -4.69
CA GLN A 82 1.38 17.14 -5.55
C GLN A 82 0.50 18.39 -5.49
N SER A 83 1.12 19.56 -5.27
CA SER A 83 0.40 20.83 -5.33
C SER A 83 0.28 21.36 -6.77
N GLU A 84 -0.73 22.19 -7.03
CA GLU A 84 -0.91 22.84 -8.33
C GLU A 84 0.31 23.72 -8.66
N GLY A 85 1.09 23.31 -9.67
CA GLY A 85 2.31 24.01 -10.12
C GLY A 85 3.61 23.21 -9.96
N GLU A 86 3.62 22.12 -9.19
CA GLU A 86 4.81 21.31 -8.93
C GLU A 86 5.01 20.17 -9.94
N GLN A 87 4.95 20.47 -11.24
CA GLN A 87 4.90 19.47 -12.32
C GLN A 87 6.27 18.88 -12.69
N SER A 88 7.35 19.42 -12.14
CA SER A 88 8.73 18.99 -12.36
C SER A 88 9.50 18.93 -11.05
N GLY A 89 10.67 18.28 -11.07
CA GLY A 89 11.56 18.27 -9.93
C GLY A 89 11.20 17.22 -8.86
N PRO A 90 11.72 17.37 -7.63
CA PRO A 90 11.54 16.40 -6.55
C PRO A 90 10.07 16.14 -6.16
N ALA A 91 9.20 17.14 -6.28
CA ALA A 91 7.78 17.03 -5.98
C ALA A 91 7.06 16.10 -6.98
N ALA A 92 7.32 16.27 -8.27
CA ALA A 92 6.78 15.40 -9.32
C ALA A 92 7.30 13.97 -9.19
N PHE A 93 8.58 13.80 -8.82
CA PHE A 93 9.16 12.48 -8.56
C PHE A 93 8.44 11.76 -7.41
N LYS A 94 8.24 12.42 -6.26
CA LYS A 94 7.51 11.86 -5.11
C LYS A 94 6.06 11.48 -5.43
N SER A 95 5.39 12.32 -6.22
CA SER A 95 4.03 12.04 -6.70
C SER A 95 4.00 10.78 -7.56
N ARG A 96 4.86 10.69 -8.58
CA ARG A 96 4.99 9.51 -9.44
C ARG A 96 5.37 8.26 -8.66
N TRP A 97 6.26 8.40 -7.69
CA TRP A 97 6.69 7.32 -6.81
C TRP A 97 5.51 6.68 -6.07
N ASN A 98 4.64 7.51 -5.46
CA ASN A 98 3.45 7.01 -4.77
C ASN A 98 2.41 6.42 -5.72
N GLN A 99 2.21 7.00 -6.91
CA GLN A 99 1.31 6.44 -7.93
C GLN A 99 1.76 5.04 -8.36
N GLU A 100 3.06 4.85 -8.59
CA GLU A 100 3.61 3.55 -8.93
C GLU A 100 3.49 2.55 -7.78
N LEU A 101 3.75 2.98 -6.54
CA LEU A 101 3.54 2.13 -5.36
C LEU A 101 2.07 1.71 -5.21
N ALA A 102 1.10 2.56 -5.57
CA ALA A 102 -0.31 2.18 -5.55
C ALA A 102 -0.62 1.01 -6.50
N VAL A 103 0.04 0.95 -7.66
CA VAL A 103 -0.04 -0.22 -8.56
C VAL A 103 0.56 -1.47 -7.90
N LEU A 104 1.69 -1.34 -7.21
CA LEU A 104 2.28 -2.46 -6.46
C LEU A 104 1.39 -2.90 -5.29
N VAL A 105 0.67 -1.99 -4.63
CA VAL A 105 -0.34 -2.33 -3.61
C VAL A 105 -1.43 -3.19 -4.21
N ALA A 106 -1.99 -2.80 -5.36
CA ALA A 106 -3.01 -3.60 -6.04
C ALA A 106 -2.49 -5.02 -6.35
N ARG A 107 -1.25 -5.13 -6.83
CA ARG A 107 -0.61 -6.43 -7.08
C ARG A 107 -0.44 -7.26 -5.81
N ALA A 108 0.11 -6.67 -4.75
CA ALA A 108 0.32 -7.38 -3.48
C ALA A 108 -1.01 -7.81 -2.84
N TYR A 109 -2.05 -6.99 -2.97
CA TYR A 109 -3.41 -7.33 -2.52
C TYR A 109 -3.96 -8.52 -3.33
N PHE A 110 -3.81 -8.51 -4.64
CA PHE A 110 -4.22 -9.65 -5.47
C PHE A 110 -3.54 -10.95 -5.03
N ASP A 111 -2.22 -10.93 -4.87
CA ASP A 111 -1.46 -12.09 -4.40
C ASP A 111 -1.93 -12.55 -2.99
N LEU A 112 -2.40 -11.62 -2.15
CA LEU A 112 -2.94 -11.90 -0.82
C LEU A 112 -4.30 -12.60 -0.89
N LEU A 113 -5.18 -12.16 -1.80
CA LEU A 113 -6.46 -12.82 -2.04
C LEU A 113 -6.29 -14.24 -2.56
N GLU A 114 -5.30 -14.48 -3.43
CA GLU A 114 -4.97 -15.84 -3.89
C GLU A 114 -4.51 -16.74 -2.74
N ARG A 115 -3.70 -16.22 -1.82
CA ARG A 115 -3.30 -16.95 -0.60
C ARG A 115 -4.49 -17.20 0.32
N LEU A 116 -5.33 -16.20 0.55
CA LEU A 116 -6.53 -16.35 1.39
C LEU A 116 -7.46 -17.43 0.86
N LYS A 117 -7.62 -17.53 -0.47
CA LYS A 117 -8.41 -18.60 -1.11
C LYS A 117 -7.92 -20.01 -0.74
N SER A 118 -6.62 -20.19 -0.50
CA SER A 118 -6.07 -21.48 -0.07
C SER A 118 -6.24 -21.77 1.43
N THR A 119 -6.52 -20.74 2.22
CA THR A 119 -6.64 -20.83 3.70
C THR A 119 -8.10 -20.85 4.15
N ILE A 120 -8.97 -20.11 3.48
CA ILE A 120 -10.38 -19.94 3.83
C ILE A 120 -11.22 -20.90 2.99
N SER A 121 -11.95 -21.80 3.66
CA SER A 121 -12.80 -22.79 2.97
C SER A 121 -14.17 -22.23 2.54
N ASP A 122 -14.71 -21.25 3.27
CA ASP A 122 -16.00 -20.63 2.97
C ASP A 122 -15.82 -19.41 2.04
N PRO A 123 -16.41 -19.43 0.82
CA PRO A 123 -16.38 -18.29 -0.08
C PRO A 123 -16.91 -16.99 0.53
N ASP A 124 -17.95 -17.04 1.37
CA ASP A 124 -18.54 -15.84 1.98
C ASP A 124 -17.56 -15.16 2.94
N ASP A 125 -16.75 -15.95 3.65
CA ASP A 125 -15.67 -15.44 4.48
C ASP A 125 -14.53 -14.85 3.65
N LEU A 126 -14.23 -15.41 2.47
CA LEU A 126 -13.23 -14.87 1.55
C LEU A 126 -13.67 -13.53 0.95
N TYR A 127 -14.94 -13.39 0.57
CA TYR A 127 -15.47 -12.15 -0.01
C TYR A 127 -15.44 -10.96 0.95
N GLN A 128 -15.35 -11.19 2.26
CA GLN A 128 -15.14 -10.12 3.24
C GLN A 128 -13.78 -9.43 3.11
N TYR A 129 -12.81 -10.07 2.45
CA TYR A 129 -11.51 -9.49 2.12
C TYR A 129 -11.51 -8.79 0.76
N TRP A 130 -12.61 -8.82 0.02
CA TRP A 130 -12.69 -8.15 -1.28
C TRP A 130 -12.60 -6.63 -1.12
N PRO A 131 -11.85 -5.92 -1.98
CA PRO A 131 -11.78 -4.46 -1.94
C PRO A 131 -13.12 -3.84 -2.36
N CYS A 132 -14.03 -3.61 -1.40
CA CYS A 132 -15.31 -2.95 -1.65
C CYS A 132 -15.22 -1.44 -1.34
N SER A 133 -15.30 -0.62 -2.38
CA SER A 133 -15.04 0.82 -2.37
C SER A 133 -16.24 1.64 -1.91
N LYS A 134 -16.51 1.69 -0.61
CA LYS A 134 -17.39 2.75 -0.07
C LYS A 134 -16.68 3.83 0.75
N GLN A 135 -15.40 3.64 1.12
CA GLN A 135 -14.67 4.54 2.02
C GLN A 135 -13.14 4.63 1.78
N SER A 136 -12.63 4.31 0.58
CA SER A 136 -11.17 4.34 0.36
C SER A 136 -10.67 5.69 -0.17
N HIS A 137 -10.16 6.54 0.72
CA HIS A 137 -9.42 7.75 0.35
C HIS A 137 -8.10 7.42 -0.38
N PHE A 138 -7.46 6.30 -0.05
CA PHE A 138 -6.14 5.90 -0.59
C PHE A 138 -6.14 5.69 -2.10
N PHE A 139 -7.14 5.00 -2.66
CA PHE A 139 -7.21 4.80 -4.11
C PHE A 139 -7.87 5.98 -4.82
N GLN A 140 -8.84 6.65 -4.20
CA GLN A 140 -9.52 7.81 -4.82
C GLN A 140 -8.56 8.96 -5.17
N GLN A 141 -7.46 9.13 -4.44
CA GLN A 141 -6.49 10.20 -4.68
C GLN A 141 -5.30 9.80 -5.56
N HIS A 142 -5.09 8.50 -5.81
CA HIS A 142 -3.85 7.99 -6.42
C HIS A 142 -4.05 6.97 -7.55
N THR A 143 -5.28 6.67 -7.96
CA THR A 143 -5.54 5.94 -9.22
C THR A 143 -5.53 6.90 -10.41
N ILE A 144 -4.97 6.42 -11.54
CA ILE A 144 -5.06 7.10 -12.83
C ILE A 144 -6.56 7.31 -13.15
N PRO A 145 -7.02 8.51 -13.54
CA PRO A 145 -8.38 8.72 -13.99
C PRO A 145 -8.71 7.77 -15.15
N SER A 146 -9.92 7.24 -15.15
CA SER A 146 -10.47 6.42 -16.24
C SER A 146 -10.47 7.18 -17.57
#